data_AF-A0A418GCQ4-F1
#
_entry.id   AF-A0A418GCQ4-F1
#
_cell.length_a   1.000
_cell.length_b   1.000
_cell.length_c   1.000
_cell.angle_alpha   90.00
_cell.angle_beta   90.00
_cell.angle_gamma   90.00
#
_symmetry.space_group_name_H-M   'P 1'
#
loop_
_entity.id
_entity.type
_entity.pdbx_description
1 polymer ?
#
loop_
_entity_poly.entity_id
_entity_poly.type
_entity_poly.pdbx_seq_one_letter_code
_entity_poly.pdbx_strand_id
1 'polypeptide(L)'
;MNNSINHKFHHISRTEYQELLAVSRGDAVADYIIDNVSILDLINGGEISGPIVIKGRYIAGVGAEYADAPALQRIDARGATAVPGFIDAHLHIESSMMTPVTFETATLPRGLTTVICDPHEIVNVMGEAGFAWFARCAEQARQNQYLQVSPCVPALEGCDVNGASFTLEQMLAWRDHPQVTGLAEMMDYPGVISGQNALLDKLDAFRHLTLDGHCPGLGGKELNAYIAAGIENCHESYQLEEGRRKLQLGMSLMIREGSAARNLNALAPLINEFNSPQCMLCTDDRNPWEIAHEGHIDALIRRLIEQHNVPLHVAYRVASWSTARHFGLNHLGLLAPGKQADIVLLSDARKVTVQQVLVKGEPIDAQTLQAEESARLAQSAPPYGNTIDRQPVSASDFALQFTPGKRYRVIEVIHNELITHSRSSVYSENGFDRDDVCFIAVLERYGQRLAPACGLLGGFGLNEGALAATVSHDSHNIVVIGRSAEEMALVVNQ
;
A
#
# COMPACT_ATOMS: atom_id res chain seq x y z
N MET A 1 -15.56 15.16 16.72
CA MET A 1 -14.27 15.81 16.42
C MET A 1 -13.48 15.92 17.71
N ASN A 2 -12.73 14.87 18.05
CA ASN A 2 -11.81 14.89 19.18
C ASN A 2 -10.60 15.73 18.77
N ASN A 3 -10.53 16.95 19.29
CA ASN A 3 -9.49 17.93 18.99
C ASN A 3 -8.22 17.69 19.83
N SER A 4 -7.87 16.44 20.11
CA SER A 4 -6.49 16.14 20.51
C SER A 4 -5.67 16.20 19.24
N ILE A 5 -4.96 17.31 19.05
CA ILE A 5 -3.88 17.37 18.06
C ILE A 5 -3.04 16.12 18.33
N ASN A 6 -3.05 15.16 17.39
CA ASN A 6 -2.33 13.91 17.56
C ASN A 6 -0.84 14.25 17.47
N HIS A 7 -0.24 14.61 18.62
CA HIS A 7 1.16 15.03 18.76
C HIS A 7 2.14 13.98 18.22
N LYS A 8 1.64 12.75 17.99
CA LYS A 8 2.36 11.60 17.45
C LYS A 8 3.06 11.87 16.12
N PHE A 9 2.40 12.54 15.17
CA PHE A 9 2.92 12.68 13.81
C PHE A 9 3.50 14.06 13.50
N HIS A 10 3.20 15.06 14.33
CA HIS A 10 3.59 16.44 14.07
C HIS A 10 4.13 17.10 15.35
N HIS A 11 5.44 17.00 15.52
CA HIS A 11 6.18 17.68 16.57
C HIS A 11 7.14 18.72 15.99
N ILE A 12 6.90 19.97 16.39
CA ILE A 12 7.79 21.11 16.15
C ILE A 12 8.22 21.66 17.51
N SER A 13 9.54 21.77 17.74
CA SER A 13 10.05 22.37 18.96
C SER A 13 9.71 23.87 19.02
N ARG A 14 9.72 24.45 20.22
CA ARG A 14 9.46 25.89 20.40
C ARG A 14 10.44 26.76 19.60
N THR A 15 11.71 26.35 19.55
CA THR A 15 12.77 27.04 18.81
C THR A 15 12.53 26.95 17.31
N GLU A 16 12.32 25.76 16.75
CA GLU A 16 11.97 25.57 15.33
C GLU A 16 10.75 26.43 14.95
N TYR A 17 9.73 26.48 15.82
CA TYR A 17 8.53 27.28 15.57
C TYR A 17 8.80 28.78 15.56
N GLN A 18 9.64 29.28 16.47
CA GLN A 18 10.02 30.70 16.50
C GLN A 18 10.83 31.09 15.25
N GLU A 19 11.74 30.22 14.81
CA GLU A 19 12.52 30.42 13.59
C GLU A 19 11.64 30.40 12.35
N LEU A 20 10.74 29.42 12.24
CA LEU A 20 9.76 29.32 11.15
C LEU A 20 8.95 30.61 11.05
N LEU A 21 8.38 31.07 12.17
CA LEU A 21 7.59 32.30 12.22
C LEU A 21 8.40 33.56 11.88
N ALA A 22 9.68 33.61 12.26
CA ALA A 22 10.56 34.73 11.91
C ALA A 22 10.81 34.80 10.40
N VAL A 23 11.08 33.65 9.76
CA VAL A 23 11.20 33.57 8.30
C VAL A 23 9.88 33.90 7.61
N SER A 24 8.75 33.38 8.10
CA SER A 24 7.42 33.68 7.56
C SER A 24 7.10 35.17 7.55
N ARG A 25 7.56 35.94 8.55
CA ARG A 25 7.37 37.40 8.61
C ARG A 25 8.41 38.21 7.83
N GLY A 26 9.46 37.57 7.31
CA GLY A 26 10.59 38.24 6.66
C GLY A 26 11.63 38.81 7.63
N ASP A 27 11.58 38.43 8.92
CA ASP A 27 12.52 38.90 9.96
C ASP A 27 13.85 38.12 9.95
N ALA A 28 13.90 36.97 9.26
CA ALA A 28 15.03 36.04 9.26
C ALA A 28 15.25 35.40 7.87
N VAL A 29 16.41 34.76 7.71
CA VAL A 29 16.83 34.11 6.45
C VAL A 29 16.23 32.70 6.35
N ALA A 30 15.65 32.38 5.19
CA ALA A 30 15.15 31.05 4.86
C ALA A 30 16.30 30.08 4.57
N ASP A 31 16.07 28.77 4.72
CA ASP A 31 17.08 27.78 4.35
C ASP A 31 17.08 27.59 2.82
N TYR A 32 15.89 27.40 2.24
CA TYR A 32 15.69 27.34 0.79
C TYR A 32 14.58 28.28 0.34
N ILE A 33 14.74 28.86 -0.84
CA ILE A 33 13.66 29.47 -1.63
C ILE A 33 13.61 28.80 -2.99
N ILE A 34 12.44 28.34 -3.42
CA ILE A 34 12.20 27.80 -4.77
C ILE A 34 11.59 28.93 -5.61
N ASP A 35 12.31 29.41 -6.61
CA ASP A 35 11.92 30.49 -7.52
C ASP A 35 11.41 29.98 -8.86
N ASN A 36 10.81 30.88 -9.65
CA ASN A 36 10.29 30.60 -10.99
C ASN A 36 9.39 29.36 -11.02
N VAL A 37 8.51 29.26 -10.02
CA VAL A 37 7.63 28.11 -9.79
C VAL A 37 6.17 28.56 -9.83
N SER A 38 5.30 27.68 -10.32
CA SER A 38 3.85 27.83 -10.20
C SER A 38 3.31 26.79 -9.23
N ILE A 39 2.61 27.20 -8.18
CA ILE A 39 2.13 26.30 -7.13
C ILE A 39 0.70 25.89 -7.44
N LEU A 40 0.42 24.60 -7.55
CA LEU A 40 -0.95 24.13 -7.81
C LEU A 40 -1.82 24.29 -6.54
N ASP A 41 -2.86 25.13 -6.62
CA ASP A 41 -3.79 25.34 -5.51
C ASP A 41 -4.79 24.19 -5.44
N LEU A 42 -4.56 23.26 -4.52
CA LEU A 42 -5.44 22.11 -4.31
C LEU A 42 -6.74 22.45 -3.58
N ILE A 43 -6.93 23.66 -3.07
CA ILE A 43 -8.12 24.08 -2.33
C ILE A 43 -9.07 24.84 -3.26
N ASN A 44 -8.61 25.94 -3.86
CA ASN A 44 -9.43 26.78 -4.73
C ASN A 44 -9.40 26.34 -6.20
N GLY A 45 -8.45 25.47 -6.57
CA GLY A 45 -8.13 25.20 -7.97
C GLY A 45 -7.29 26.31 -8.60
N GLY A 46 -6.66 26.02 -9.73
CA GLY A 46 -5.76 26.96 -10.41
C GLY A 46 -4.35 26.98 -9.80
N GLU A 47 -3.68 28.12 -9.91
CA GLU A 47 -2.25 28.26 -9.63
C GLU A 47 -1.96 29.52 -8.81
N ILE A 48 -1.04 29.41 -7.86
CA ILE A 48 -0.46 30.53 -7.10
C ILE A 48 0.92 30.82 -7.69
N SER A 49 1.14 32.06 -8.12
CA SER A 49 2.44 32.50 -8.62
C SER A 49 3.33 33.01 -7.49
N GLY A 50 4.62 32.70 -7.57
CA GLY A 50 5.64 33.20 -6.66
C GLY A 50 6.41 32.08 -5.98
N PRO A 51 7.46 32.43 -5.22
CA PRO A 51 8.34 31.44 -4.63
C PRO A 51 7.68 30.62 -3.52
N ILE A 52 8.28 29.45 -3.23
CA ILE A 52 8.05 28.67 -2.01
C ILE A 52 9.23 28.90 -1.07
N VAL A 53 8.96 29.31 0.16
CA VAL A 53 9.97 29.57 1.20
C VAL A 53 10.00 28.43 2.20
N ILE A 54 11.19 27.90 2.49
CA ILE A 54 11.38 26.73 3.36
C ILE A 54 12.31 27.10 4.52
N LYS A 55 11.91 26.71 5.74
CA LYS A 55 12.74 26.78 6.95
C LYS A 55 12.72 25.45 7.68
N GLY A 56 13.88 24.83 7.84
CA GLY A 56 14.02 23.46 8.29
C GLY A 56 13.15 22.53 7.46
N ARG A 57 12.28 21.78 8.15
CA ARG A 57 11.39 20.81 7.50
C ARG A 57 10.09 21.40 6.95
N TYR A 58 9.85 22.70 7.11
CA TYR A 58 8.54 23.31 6.94
C TYR A 58 8.53 24.38 5.86
N ILE A 59 7.38 24.52 5.21
CA ILE A 59 7.07 25.66 4.35
C ILE A 59 6.80 26.87 5.26
N ALA A 60 7.62 27.91 5.14
CA ALA A 60 7.46 29.15 5.88
C ALA A 60 6.44 30.08 5.22
N GLY A 61 6.36 30.05 3.89
CA GLY A 61 5.57 31.00 3.10
C GLY A 61 5.51 30.58 1.64
N VAL A 62 4.51 31.10 0.92
CA VAL A 62 4.35 30.91 -0.52
C VAL A 62 3.83 32.22 -1.12
N GLY A 63 4.16 32.49 -2.39
CA GLY A 63 3.57 33.60 -3.14
C GLY A 63 4.49 34.80 -3.33
N ALA A 64 3.99 35.77 -4.10
CA ALA A 64 4.76 36.90 -4.61
C ALA A 64 5.32 37.82 -3.52
N GLU A 65 4.73 37.83 -2.33
CA GLU A 65 5.22 38.58 -1.17
C GLU A 65 6.63 38.18 -0.72
N TYR A 66 7.13 37.00 -1.13
CA TYR A 66 8.44 36.48 -0.78
C TYR A 66 9.50 36.63 -1.90
N ALA A 67 9.21 37.33 -3.00
CA ALA A 67 10.11 37.45 -4.15
C ALA A 67 11.53 37.94 -3.80
N ASP A 68 11.60 38.89 -2.85
CA ASP A 68 12.85 39.51 -2.37
C ASP A 68 13.33 38.97 -1.01
N ALA A 69 12.73 37.87 -0.51
CA ALA A 69 13.10 37.30 0.77
C ALA A 69 14.54 36.72 0.74
N PRO A 70 15.32 36.88 1.83
CA PRO A 70 16.67 36.33 1.89
C PRO A 70 16.64 34.82 2.15
N ALA A 71 17.50 34.07 1.48
CA ALA A 71 17.70 32.63 1.69
C ALA A 71 19.18 32.25 1.69
N LEU A 72 19.51 31.16 2.39
CA LEU A 72 20.82 30.53 2.32
C LEU A 72 21.06 29.92 0.94
N GLN A 73 20.03 29.30 0.35
CA GLN A 73 20.06 28.74 -1.00
C GLN A 73 18.79 29.07 -1.78
N ARG A 74 18.95 29.35 -3.09
CA ARG A 74 17.83 29.54 -4.03
C ARG A 74 17.85 28.45 -5.08
N ILE A 75 16.70 27.84 -5.33
CA ILE A 75 16.47 26.77 -6.31
C ILE A 75 15.64 27.36 -7.43
N ASP A 76 16.17 27.42 -8.65
CA ASP A 76 15.41 27.84 -9.83
C ASP A 76 14.59 26.65 -10.37
N ALA A 77 13.27 26.72 -10.25
CA ALA A 77 12.37 25.67 -10.72
C ALA A 77 12.16 25.69 -12.24
N ARG A 78 12.67 26.70 -12.96
CA ARG A 78 12.61 26.81 -14.43
C ARG A 78 11.20 26.73 -15.02
N GLY A 79 10.22 27.31 -14.32
CA GLY A 79 8.82 27.31 -14.73
C GLY A 79 8.06 26.03 -14.37
N ALA A 80 8.64 25.13 -13.57
CA ALA A 80 7.96 23.92 -13.12
C ALA A 80 6.71 24.24 -12.27
N THR A 81 5.75 23.31 -12.30
CA THR A 81 4.61 23.31 -11.39
C THR A 81 4.98 22.56 -10.11
N ALA A 82 4.82 23.20 -8.95
CA ALA A 82 4.95 22.55 -7.66
C ALA A 82 3.62 21.95 -7.21
N VAL A 83 3.66 20.68 -6.82
CA VAL A 83 2.54 19.94 -6.19
C VAL A 83 3.02 19.31 -4.88
N PRO A 84 2.12 18.97 -3.95
CA PRO A 84 2.52 18.20 -2.77
C PRO A 84 3.06 16.83 -3.17
N GLY A 85 3.94 16.30 -2.31
CA GLY A 85 4.40 14.93 -2.40
C GLY A 85 3.25 13.92 -2.51
N PHE A 86 3.44 12.92 -3.36
CA PHE A 86 2.44 11.88 -3.58
C PHE A 86 2.39 10.94 -2.37
N ILE A 87 1.20 10.43 -2.09
CA ILE A 87 0.92 9.53 -0.99
C ILE A 87 0.20 8.30 -1.52
N ASP A 88 0.77 7.12 -1.28
CA ASP A 88 0.06 5.85 -1.44
C ASP A 88 -0.71 5.55 -0.15
N ALA A 89 -2.04 5.44 -0.26
CA ALA A 89 -2.95 5.28 0.87
C ALA A 89 -3.02 3.86 1.44
N HIS A 90 -2.58 2.84 0.69
CA HIS A 90 -2.59 1.45 1.12
C HIS A 90 -1.70 0.62 0.18
N LEU A 91 -0.68 -0.04 0.73
CA LEU A 91 0.18 -0.93 -0.04
C LEU A 91 0.85 -1.99 0.83
N HIS A 92 1.39 -2.98 0.14
CA HIS A 92 2.28 -4.00 0.68
C HIS A 92 3.63 -3.89 -0.04
N ILE A 93 4.67 -3.43 0.65
CA ILE A 93 6.00 -3.28 0.06
C ILE A 93 6.53 -4.66 -0.37
N GLU A 94 6.20 -5.70 0.36
CA GLU A 94 6.58 -7.09 0.11
C GLU A 94 6.16 -7.57 -1.29
N SER A 95 5.00 -7.12 -1.79
CA SER A 95 4.49 -7.46 -3.12
C SER A 95 5.31 -6.88 -4.27
N SER A 96 6.16 -5.89 -3.97
CA SER A 96 7.19 -5.40 -4.90
C SER A 96 8.45 -6.26 -4.94
N MET A 97 8.55 -7.28 -4.08
CA MET A 97 9.75 -8.10 -3.87
C MET A 97 10.99 -7.28 -3.45
N MET A 98 10.79 -6.05 -2.95
CA MET A 98 11.85 -5.17 -2.46
C MET A 98 11.83 -5.09 -0.94
N THR A 99 12.97 -4.68 -0.37
CA THR A 99 13.01 -4.23 1.04
C THR A 99 12.41 -2.81 1.13
N PRO A 100 11.94 -2.35 2.30
CA PRO A 100 11.48 -0.96 2.46
C PRO A 100 12.52 0.11 2.09
N VAL A 101 13.81 -0.22 2.24
CA VAL A 101 14.93 0.67 1.85
C VAL A 101 15.08 0.73 0.33
N THR A 102 15.07 -0.41 -0.34
CA THR A 102 15.15 -0.47 -1.81
C THR A 102 13.90 0.12 -2.47
N PHE A 103 12.73 -0.11 -1.87
CA PHE A 103 11.46 0.47 -2.30
C PHE A 103 11.49 2.00 -2.28
N GLU A 104 12.04 2.60 -1.22
CA GLU A 104 12.26 4.04 -1.16
C GLU A 104 13.17 4.52 -2.29
N THR A 105 14.32 3.85 -2.53
CA THR A 105 15.22 4.20 -3.63
C THR A 105 14.51 4.20 -4.98
N ALA A 106 13.63 3.22 -5.22
CA ALA A 106 12.91 3.07 -6.48
C ALA A 106 11.78 4.10 -6.67
N THR A 107 11.14 4.53 -5.58
CA THR A 107 9.85 5.25 -5.65
C THR A 107 9.95 6.73 -5.27
N LEU A 108 10.82 7.09 -4.33
CA LEU A 108 10.97 8.47 -3.86
C LEU A 108 11.37 9.45 -4.97
N PRO A 109 12.32 9.14 -5.87
CA PRO A 109 12.65 10.01 -7.01
C PRO A 109 11.49 10.25 -7.98
N ARG A 110 10.44 9.43 -7.92
CA ARG A 110 9.22 9.55 -8.74
C ARG A 110 8.15 10.42 -8.09
N GLY A 111 8.44 11.03 -6.94
CA GLY A 111 7.53 11.90 -6.21
C GLY A 111 6.69 11.20 -5.15
N LEU A 112 6.85 9.88 -4.94
CA LEU A 112 6.23 9.18 -3.82
C LEU A 112 6.95 9.54 -2.52
N THR A 113 6.43 10.52 -1.81
CA THR A 113 7.04 11.03 -0.58
C THR A 113 6.52 10.32 0.67
N THR A 114 5.34 9.70 0.60
CA THR A 114 4.68 9.09 1.74
C THR A 114 4.01 7.78 1.35
N VAL A 115 4.07 6.80 2.24
CA VAL A 115 3.38 5.51 2.10
C VAL A 115 2.69 5.14 3.40
N ILE A 116 1.49 4.56 3.28
CA ILE A 116 0.78 3.90 4.38
C ILE A 116 0.84 2.40 4.11
N CYS A 117 1.80 1.73 4.75
CA CYS A 117 2.13 0.34 4.47
C CYS A 117 1.47 -0.59 5.49
N ASP A 118 0.84 -1.64 4.99
CA ASP A 118 0.48 -2.81 5.80
C ASP A 118 1.53 -3.91 5.58
N PRO A 119 2.42 -4.19 6.57
CA PRO A 119 3.44 -5.21 6.43
C PRO A 119 2.88 -6.62 6.74
N HIS A 120 1.62 -6.90 6.40
CA HIS A 120 0.98 -8.14 6.82
C HIS A 120 1.66 -9.39 6.25
N GLU A 121 2.37 -9.28 5.12
CA GLU A 121 3.00 -10.43 4.48
C GLU A 121 4.16 -10.93 5.37
N ILE A 122 5.08 -10.03 5.74
CA ILE A 122 6.19 -10.41 6.61
C ILE A 122 5.71 -10.75 8.03
N VAL A 123 4.62 -10.16 8.50
CA VAL A 123 4.04 -10.47 9.81
C VAL A 123 3.40 -11.86 9.82
N ASN A 124 2.75 -12.30 8.74
CA ASN A 124 2.27 -13.67 8.61
C ASN A 124 3.42 -14.70 8.65
N VAL A 125 4.61 -14.33 8.16
CA VAL A 125 5.80 -15.20 8.15
C VAL A 125 6.59 -15.16 9.46
N MET A 126 6.83 -13.98 10.04
CA MET A 126 7.80 -13.76 11.12
C MET A 126 7.20 -13.09 12.36
N GLY A 127 5.93 -12.71 12.31
CA GLY A 127 5.22 -12.04 13.39
C GLY A 127 5.83 -10.68 13.72
N GLU A 128 5.92 -10.40 15.01
CA GLU A 128 6.44 -9.13 15.54
C GLU A 128 7.88 -8.83 15.09
N ALA A 129 8.71 -9.84 14.82
CA ALA A 129 10.07 -9.61 14.32
C ALA A 129 10.08 -8.95 12.93
N GLY A 130 9.13 -9.33 12.07
CA GLY A 130 8.90 -8.71 10.76
C GLY A 130 8.41 -7.28 10.91
N PHE A 131 7.37 -7.07 11.72
CA PHE A 131 6.84 -5.73 12.01
C PHE A 131 7.90 -4.79 12.57
N ALA A 132 8.68 -5.25 13.55
CA ALA A 132 9.75 -4.47 14.16
C ALA A 132 10.85 -4.07 13.16
N TRP A 133 11.13 -4.90 12.16
CA TRP A 133 12.07 -4.54 11.10
C TRP A 133 11.51 -3.44 10.18
N PHE A 134 10.25 -3.55 9.78
CA PHE A 134 9.58 -2.47 9.03
C PHE A 134 9.57 -1.15 9.81
N ALA A 135 9.32 -1.20 11.12
CA ALA A 135 9.38 -0.02 11.99
C ALA A 135 10.78 0.63 11.99
N ARG A 136 11.85 -0.16 12.13
CA ARG A 136 13.24 0.35 12.04
C ARG A 136 13.53 0.97 10.67
N CYS A 137 13.09 0.33 9.59
CA CYS A 137 13.22 0.87 8.24
C CYS A 137 12.52 2.22 8.09
N ALA A 138 11.30 2.34 8.63
CA ALA A 138 10.52 3.56 8.60
C ALA A 138 11.14 4.71 9.41
N GLU A 139 11.75 4.41 10.56
CA GLU A 139 12.46 5.41 11.38
C GLU A 139 13.69 6.01 10.69
N GLN A 140 14.40 5.21 9.89
CA GLN A 140 15.57 5.66 9.13
C GLN A 140 15.23 6.17 7.71
N ALA A 141 13.95 6.18 7.32
CA ALA A 141 13.52 6.57 5.98
C ALA A 141 13.60 8.09 5.77
N ARG A 142 14.05 8.52 4.58
CA ARG A 142 13.91 9.92 4.15
C ARG A 142 12.44 10.14 3.76
N GLN A 143 11.88 9.25 2.93
CA GLN A 143 10.44 9.09 2.66
C GLN A 143 9.67 8.91 3.97
N ASN A 144 8.45 9.45 4.06
CA ASN A 144 7.57 9.19 5.21
C ASN A 144 6.95 7.80 5.06
N GLN A 145 7.50 6.81 5.76
CA GLN A 145 6.96 5.46 5.78
C GLN A 145 6.14 5.28 7.06
N TYR A 146 4.81 5.26 6.92
CA TYR A 146 3.90 4.93 8.01
C TYR A 146 3.44 3.48 7.91
N LEU A 147 3.14 2.89 9.06
CA LEU A 147 2.72 1.50 9.19
C LEU A 147 1.29 1.42 9.72
N GLN A 148 0.54 0.46 9.20
CA GLN A 148 -0.71 -0.01 9.79
C GLN A 148 -0.43 -1.34 10.50
N VAL A 149 -1.03 -1.56 11.67
CA VAL A 149 -0.85 -2.80 12.44
C VAL A 149 -1.75 -3.89 11.86
N SER A 150 -1.16 -4.95 11.32
CA SER A 150 -1.87 -6.02 10.61
C SER A 150 -2.82 -6.82 11.53
N PRO A 151 -4.16 -6.76 11.34
CA PRO A 151 -5.12 -7.34 12.29
C PRO A 151 -5.36 -8.84 12.12
N CYS A 152 -5.12 -9.40 10.93
CA CYS A 152 -5.61 -10.70 10.50
C CYS A 152 -4.43 -11.66 10.23
N VAL A 153 -3.73 -12.04 11.31
CA VAL A 153 -2.58 -12.95 11.26
C VAL A 153 -2.83 -14.12 12.24
N PRO A 154 -3.38 -15.26 11.77
CA PRO A 154 -3.76 -15.58 10.39
C PRO A 154 -5.02 -14.88 9.89
N ALA A 155 -5.17 -14.85 8.56
CA ALA A 155 -6.34 -14.30 7.87
C ALA A 155 -7.64 -15.03 8.26
N LEU A 156 -7.57 -16.35 8.36
CA LEU A 156 -8.69 -17.20 8.76
C LEU A 156 -8.23 -18.25 9.79
N GLU A 157 -8.58 -17.99 11.05
CA GLU A 157 -8.22 -18.86 12.18
C GLU A 157 -8.72 -20.30 11.96
N GLY A 158 -7.83 -21.28 12.17
CA GLY A 158 -8.13 -22.70 12.05
C GLY A 158 -8.25 -23.25 10.62
N CYS A 159 -8.05 -22.43 9.58
CA CYS A 159 -8.12 -22.85 8.19
C CYS A 159 -6.76 -22.92 7.47
N ASP A 160 -5.76 -22.18 7.93
CA ASP A 160 -4.40 -22.20 7.38
C ASP A 160 -3.34 -22.20 8.50
N VAL A 161 -2.08 -22.45 8.14
CA VAL A 161 -0.93 -22.47 9.04
C VAL A 161 0.04 -21.36 8.67
N ASN A 162 0.22 -20.41 9.58
CA ASN A 162 1.15 -19.31 9.44
C ASN A 162 2.50 -19.58 10.08
N GLY A 163 3.50 -18.77 9.71
CA GLY A 163 4.81 -18.76 10.36
C GLY A 163 4.78 -18.11 11.74
N ALA A 164 3.81 -17.22 11.97
CA ALA A 164 3.61 -16.58 13.25
C ALA A 164 2.12 -16.28 13.53
N SER A 165 1.86 -15.90 14.78
CA SER A 165 0.65 -15.20 15.18
C SER A 165 1.00 -13.77 15.55
N PHE A 166 0.03 -12.86 15.44
CA PHE A 166 0.17 -11.51 15.94
C PHE A 166 -1.01 -11.21 16.86
N THR A 167 -0.78 -11.36 18.16
CA THR A 167 -1.84 -11.24 19.17
C THR A 167 -2.17 -9.78 19.45
N LEU A 168 -3.36 -9.51 20.00
CA LEU A 168 -3.74 -8.15 20.40
C LEU A 168 -2.75 -7.55 21.41
N GLU A 169 -2.17 -8.35 22.32
CA GLU A 169 -1.14 -7.89 23.26
C GLU A 169 0.09 -7.34 22.53
N GLN A 170 0.57 -8.06 21.50
CA GLN A 170 1.70 -7.60 20.68
C GLN A 170 1.33 -6.37 19.85
N MET A 171 0.13 -6.35 19.25
CA MET A 171 -0.37 -5.18 18.49
C MET A 171 -0.37 -3.91 19.35
N LEU A 172 -0.80 -4.02 20.61
CA LEU A 172 -0.86 -2.90 21.56
C LEU A 172 0.52 -2.30 21.87
N ALA A 173 1.60 -3.07 21.77
CA ALA A 173 2.96 -2.56 21.95
C ALA A 173 3.36 -1.54 20.85
N TRP A 174 2.75 -1.65 19.67
CA TRP A 174 3.04 -0.81 18.51
C TRP A 174 2.04 0.32 18.30
N ARG A 175 0.84 0.22 18.88
CA ARG A 175 -0.26 1.17 18.67
C ARG A 175 0.16 2.64 18.82
N ASP A 176 0.98 2.96 19.82
CA ASP A 176 1.39 4.33 20.13
C ASP A 176 2.75 4.71 19.49
N HIS A 177 3.35 3.82 18.70
CA HIS A 177 4.63 4.05 18.01
C HIS A 177 4.54 5.17 16.98
N PRO A 178 5.47 6.15 16.89
CA PRO A 178 5.34 7.33 16.03
C PRO A 178 5.05 7.09 14.56
N GLN A 179 5.49 5.94 14.02
CA GLN A 179 5.25 5.55 12.63
C GLN A 179 3.94 4.79 12.40
N VAL A 180 3.15 4.48 13.44
CA VAL A 180 1.90 3.71 13.29
C VAL A 180 0.70 4.63 13.12
N THR A 181 -0.07 4.49 12.04
CA THR A 181 -1.26 5.32 11.75
C THR A 181 -2.59 4.67 12.09
N GLY A 182 -2.59 3.38 12.43
CA GLY A 182 -3.81 2.66 12.80
C GLY A 182 -3.71 1.15 12.74
N LEU A 183 -4.88 0.55 12.51
CA LEU A 183 -5.06 -0.87 12.25
C LEU A 183 -5.25 -1.07 10.75
N ALA A 184 -4.51 -2.05 10.20
CA ALA A 184 -4.52 -2.35 8.78
C ALA A 184 -5.79 -3.06 8.36
N GLU A 185 -5.81 -3.54 7.12
CA GLU A 185 -7.03 -3.99 6.47
C GLU A 185 -7.75 -5.11 7.23
N MET A 186 -8.99 -4.84 7.65
CA MET A 186 -9.78 -5.82 8.41
C MET A 186 -10.50 -6.80 7.46
N MET A 187 -9.75 -7.78 6.95
CA MET A 187 -10.22 -8.78 5.98
C MET A 187 -11.23 -9.79 6.54
N ASP A 188 -11.23 -10.07 7.85
CA ASP A 188 -12.28 -10.87 8.49
C ASP A 188 -13.54 -10.02 8.74
N TYR A 189 -14.08 -9.43 7.66
CA TYR A 189 -15.33 -8.71 7.69
C TYR A 189 -16.53 -9.57 8.12
N PRO A 190 -16.63 -10.89 7.81
CA PRO A 190 -17.72 -11.72 8.35
C PRO A 190 -17.68 -11.81 9.87
N GLY A 191 -16.49 -11.95 10.46
CA GLY A 191 -16.30 -11.96 11.90
C GLY A 191 -16.66 -10.64 12.56
N VAL A 192 -16.30 -9.51 11.95
CA VAL A 192 -16.70 -8.17 12.41
C VAL A 192 -18.22 -8.01 12.39
N ILE A 193 -18.88 -8.37 11.28
CA ILE A 193 -20.32 -8.20 11.09
C ILE A 193 -21.13 -9.09 12.04
N SER A 194 -20.62 -10.28 12.34
CA SER A 194 -21.23 -11.19 13.32
C SER A 194 -20.95 -10.79 14.78
N GLY A 195 -20.11 -9.78 15.02
CA GLY A 195 -19.79 -9.26 16.34
C GLY A 195 -18.88 -10.18 17.15
N GLN A 196 -17.91 -10.85 16.51
CA GLN A 196 -16.95 -11.69 17.22
C GLN A 196 -16.07 -10.85 18.15
N ASN A 197 -16.10 -11.17 19.45
CA ASN A 197 -15.40 -10.40 20.48
C ASN A 197 -13.91 -10.17 20.16
N ALA A 198 -13.19 -11.20 19.71
CA ALA A 198 -11.76 -11.06 19.43
C ALA A 198 -11.43 -10.01 18.35
N LEU A 199 -12.32 -9.81 17.37
CA LEU A 199 -12.16 -8.76 16.34
C LEU A 199 -12.62 -7.42 16.86
N LEU A 200 -13.74 -7.36 17.60
CA LEU A 200 -14.23 -6.13 18.21
C LEU A 200 -13.23 -5.57 19.23
N ASP A 201 -12.55 -6.42 19.99
CA ASP A 201 -11.50 -6.03 20.94
C ASP A 201 -10.32 -5.35 20.22
N LYS A 202 -9.94 -5.85 19.03
CA LYS A 202 -8.93 -5.20 18.17
C LYS A 202 -9.42 -3.84 17.67
N LEU A 203 -10.66 -3.76 17.16
CA LEU A 203 -11.24 -2.50 16.69
C LEU A 203 -11.33 -1.46 17.82
N ASP A 204 -11.78 -1.85 19.00
CA ASP A 204 -11.90 -0.98 20.17
C ASP A 204 -10.53 -0.49 20.66
N ALA A 205 -9.52 -1.36 20.67
CA ALA A 205 -8.16 -1.00 21.03
C ALA A 205 -7.55 0.08 20.13
N PHE A 206 -7.92 0.11 18.84
CA PHE A 206 -7.36 1.01 17.83
C PHE A 206 -8.31 2.15 17.41
N ARG A 207 -9.53 2.23 17.95
CA ARG A 207 -10.61 3.16 17.55
C ARG A 207 -10.27 4.66 17.53
N HIS A 208 -9.17 5.08 18.15
CA HIS A 208 -8.69 6.47 18.15
C HIS A 208 -7.65 6.76 17.05
N LEU A 209 -7.30 5.73 16.27
CA LEU A 209 -6.48 5.77 15.07
C LEU A 209 -7.34 5.34 13.87
N THR A 210 -6.74 5.27 12.69
CA THR A 210 -7.45 4.86 11.47
C THR A 210 -7.76 3.37 11.51
N LEU A 211 -8.97 2.97 11.11
CA LEU A 211 -9.35 1.57 10.94
C LEU A 211 -9.57 1.27 9.45
N ASP A 212 -8.59 0.59 8.83
CA ASP A 212 -8.61 0.24 7.42
C ASP A 212 -9.48 -1.00 7.15
N GLY A 213 -10.10 -1.04 5.96
CA GLY A 213 -11.11 -2.04 5.63
C GLY A 213 -10.83 -2.81 4.36
N HIS A 214 -11.26 -4.08 4.38
CA HIS A 214 -11.21 -5.01 3.27
C HIS A 214 -12.57 -5.72 3.19
N CYS A 215 -13.39 -5.33 2.20
CA CYS A 215 -14.74 -5.86 2.08
C CYS A 215 -15.21 -5.94 0.62
N PRO A 216 -14.64 -6.87 -0.17
CA PRO A 216 -14.96 -7.03 -1.58
C PRO A 216 -16.42 -7.46 -1.77
N GLY A 217 -17.19 -6.71 -2.55
CA GLY A 217 -18.58 -7.04 -2.89
C GLY A 217 -19.58 -6.91 -1.74
N LEU A 218 -19.16 -6.40 -0.59
CA LEU A 218 -20.02 -6.25 0.58
C LEU A 218 -21.08 -5.17 0.35
N GLY A 219 -22.36 -5.52 0.54
CA GLY A 219 -23.48 -4.63 0.25
C GLY A 219 -24.59 -4.65 1.30
N GLY A 220 -25.65 -3.88 1.04
CA GLY A 220 -26.87 -3.92 1.85
C GLY A 220 -26.64 -3.67 3.35
N LYS A 221 -27.30 -4.47 4.20
CA LYS A 221 -27.24 -4.34 5.66
C LYS A 221 -25.86 -4.73 6.22
N GLU A 222 -25.16 -5.65 5.57
CA GLU A 222 -23.85 -6.14 6.00
C GLU A 222 -22.79 -5.04 5.86
N LEU A 223 -22.80 -4.29 4.76
CA LEU A 223 -21.95 -3.09 4.62
C LEU A 223 -22.26 -2.04 5.70
N ASN A 224 -23.52 -1.85 6.07
CA ASN A 224 -23.87 -0.93 7.16
C ASN A 224 -23.31 -1.42 8.50
N ALA A 225 -23.36 -2.72 8.78
CA ALA A 225 -22.81 -3.29 10.01
C ALA A 225 -21.29 -3.13 10.07
N TYR A 226 -20.59 -3.36 8.97
CA TYR A 226 -19.13 -3.21 8.88
C TYR A 226 -18.68 -1.76 9.10
N ILE A 227 -19.36 -0.80 8.45
CA ILE A 227 -19.10 0.64 8.68
C ILE A 227 -19.46 1.03 10.13
N ALA A 228 -20.59 0.53 10.66
CA ALA A 228 -21.02 0.83 12.03
C ALA A 228 -20.06 0.28 13.10
N ALA A 229 -19.27 -0.77 12.79
CA ALA A 229 -18.21 -1.26 13.68
C ALA A 229 -17.05 -0.25 13.82
N GLY A 230 -16.94 0.69 12.88
CA GLY A 230 -15.98 1.79 12.88
C GLY A 230 -14.96 1.76 11.74
N ILE A 231 -15.07 0.81 10.81
CA ILE A 231 -14.17 0.75 9.64
C ILE A 231 -14.43 1.93 8.72
N GLU A 232 -13.37 2.63 8.32
CA GLU A 232 -13.47 3.98 7.74
C GLU A 232 -13.29 4.01 6.22
N ASN A 233 -12.58 3.04 5.66
CA ASN A 233 -12.16 3.04 4.26
C ASN A 233 -12.07 1.63 3.68
N CYS A 234 -12.01 1.54 2.35
CA CYS A 234 -11.83 0.26 1.67
C CYS A 234 -11.20 0.46 0.27
N HIS A 235 -10.27 -0.42 -0.08
CA HIS A 235 -9.64 -0.50 -1.41
C HIS A 235 -10.25 -1.60 -2.31
N GLU A 236 -11.12 -2.46 -1.78
CA GLU A 236 -11.70 -3.63 -2.47
C GLU A 236 -12.91 -3.35 -3.36
N SER A 237 -13.18 -2.09 -3.70
CA SER A 237 -14.28 -1.79 -4.62
C SER A 237 -13.84 -2.10 -6.06
N TYR A 238 -14.56 -2.97 -6.76
CA TYR A 238 -14.23 -3.30 -8.15
C TYR A 238 -15.30 -2.86 -9.16
N GLN A 239 -16.48 -2.43 -8.67
CA GLN A 239 -17.55 -1.88 -9.50
C GLN A 239 -17.89 -0.44 -9.12
N LEU A 240 -18.30 0.35 -10.13
CA LEU A 240 -18.72 1.74 -9.95
C LEU A 240 -19.82 1.89 -8.89
N GLU A 241 -20.81 1.00 -8.89
CA GLU A 241 -21.94 1.06 -7.95
C GLU A 241 -21.55 0.71 -6.52
N GLU A 242 -20.59 -0.21 -6.34
CA GLU A 242 -20.04 -0.54 -5.03
C GLU A 242 -19.30 0.67 -4.44
N GLY A 243 -18.38 1.26 -5.21
CA GLY A 243 -17.65 2.46 -4.79
C GLY A 243 -18.58 3.64 -4.52
N ARG A 244 -19.60 3.86 -5.37
CA ARG A 244 -20.64 4.88 -5.14
C ARG A 244 -21.37 4.62 -3.84
N ARG A 245 -21.74 3.37 -3.54
CA ARG A 245 -22.50 3.03 -2.34
C ARG A 245 -21.68 3.21 -1.06
N LYS A 246 -20.40 2.84 -1.07
CA LYS A 246 -19.46 3.06 0.04
C LYS A 246 -19.33 4.57 0.34
N LEU A 247 -19.11 5.40 -0.68
CA LEU A 247 -19.09 6.86 -0.54
C LEU A 247 -20.40 7.43 0.02
N GLN A 248 -21.57 6.95 -0.45
CA GLN A 248 -22.88 7.39 0.05
C GLN A 248 -23.10 7.09 1.54
N LEU A 249 -22.46 6.03 2.06
CA LEU A 249 -22.55 5.63 3.47
C LEU A 249 -21.47 6.29 4.33
N GLY A 250 -20.65 7.18 3.75
CA GLY A 250 -19.61 7.93 4.46
C GLY A 250 -18.27 7.20 4.56
N MET A 251 -18.11 6.04 3.95
CA MET A 251 -16.85 5.30 3.87
C MET A 251 -15.95 5.91 2.81
N SER A 252 -14.67 6.13 3.12
CA SER A 252 -13.69 6.63 2.18
C SER A 252 -13.35 5.58 1.12
N LEU A 253 -13.14 6.01 -0.11
CA LEU A 253 -12.84 5.15 -1.24
C LEU A 253 -11.35 5.22 -1.57
N MET A 254 -10.63 4.12 -1.37
CA MET A 254 -9.28 3.95 -1.88
C MET A 254 -9.38 3.31 -3.27
N ILE A 255 -8.86 4.00 -4.29
CA ILE A 255 -8.93 3.54 -5.66
C ILE A 255 -7.62 2.84 -6.00
N ARG A 256 -7.69 1.51 -6.04
CA ARG A 256 -6.56 0.61 -6.27
C ARG A 256 -6.19 0.49 -7.74
N GLU A 257 -4.89 0.51 -8.02
CA GLU A 257 -4.32 0.03 -9.29
C GLU A 257 -3.03 -0.76 -9.04
N GLY A 258 -3.19 -2.05 -8.72
CA GLY A 258 -2.11 -3.00 -8.48
C GLY A 258 -1.88 -3.99 -9.63
N SER A 259 -1.01 -4.97 -9.39
CA SER A 259 -0.68 -6.06 -10.31
C SER A 259 -1.79 -7.10 -10.36
N ALA A 260 -2.32 -7.49 -9.20
CA ALA A 260 -3.36 -8.52 -9.09
C ALA A 260 -4.76 -7.98 -9.38
N ALA A 261 -5.03 -6.72 -8.97
CA ALA A 261 -6.33 -6.08 -9.12
C ALA A 261 -6.20 -4.63 -9.60
N ARG A 262 -6.95 -4.30 -10.67
CA ARG A 262 -6.90 -2.99 -11.36
C ARG A 262 -8.27 -2.35 -11.40
N ASN A 263 -8.51 -1.35 -10.54
CA ASN A 263 -9.84 -0.77 -10.31
C ASN A 263 -9.94 0.71 -10.72
N LEU A 264 -8.84 1.37 -11.12
CA LEU A 264 -8.82 2.78 -11.48
C LEU A 264 -9.83 3.10 -12.58
N ASN A 265 -9.87 2.29 -13.65
CA ASN A 265 -10.77 2.55 -14.77
C ASN A 265 -12.26 2.45 -14.38
N ALA A 266 -12.60 1.55 -13.45
CA ALA A 266 -13.97 1.36 -13.00
C ALA A 266 -14.41 2.48 -12.04
N LEU A 267 -13.50 2.99 -11.20
CA LEU A 267 -13.82 3.89 -10.09
C LEU A 267 -13.50 5.36 -10.36
N ALA A 268 -12.55 5.68 -11.23
CA ALA A 268 -12.18 7.06 -11.57
C ALA A 268 -13.38 7.94 -11.97
N PRO A 269 -14.42 7.46 -12.68
CA PRO A 269 -15.61 8.25 -12.98
C PRO A 269 -16.40 8.73 -11.75
N LEU A 270 -16.15 8.18 -10.55
CA LEU A 270 -16.75 8.68 -9.31
C LEU A 270 -16.12 9.99 -8.84
N ILE A 271 -14.86 10.25 -9.17
CA ILE A 271 -14.09 11.37 -8.62
C ILE A 271 -14.63 12.70 -9.17
N ASN A 272 -14.95 13.62 -8.28
CA ASN A 272 -15.29 14.99 -8.60
C ASN A 272 -14.82 15.94 -7.49
N GLU A 273 -14.95 17.25 -7.70
CA GLU A 273 -14.49 18.26 -6.75
C GLU A 273 -15.16 18.12 -5.37
N PHE A 274 -16.43 17.71 -5.32
CA PHE A 274 -17.20 17.59 -4.09
C PHE A 274 -16.78 16.38 -3.24
N ASN A 275 -16.61 15.21 -3.85
CA ASN A 275 -16.28 13.98 -3.11
C ASN A 275 -14.78 13.65 -3.06
N SER A 276 -13.93 14.35 -3.82
CA SER A 276 -12.48 14.14 -3.80
C SER A 276 -11.83 14.13 -2.41
N PRO A 277 -12.31 14.85 -1.37
CA PRO A 277 -11.77 14.69 -0.02
C PRO A 277 -11.94 13.28 0.58
N GLN A 278 -12.88 12.47 0.07
CA GLN A 278 -13.15 11.08 0.48
C GLN A 278 -12.59 10.04 -0.50
N CYS A 279 -11.90 10.47 -1.56
CA CYS A 279 -11.25 9.58 -2.52
C CYS A 279 -9.73 9.64 -2.34
N MET A 280 -9.09 8.48 -2.37
CA MET A 280 -7.65 8.31 -2.25
C MET A 280 -7.13 7.38 -3.35
N LEU A 281 -5.84 7.42 -3.62
CA LEU A 281 -5.17 6.48 -4.52
C LEU A 281 -4.32 5.50 -3.73
N CYS A 282 -4.35 4.25 -4.15
CA CYS A 282 -3.48 3.21 -3.60
C CYS A 282 -3.04 2.24 -4.69
N THR A 283 -1.97 1.49 -4.42
CA THR A 283 -1.56 0.42 -5.34
C THR A 283 -1.71 -0.97 -4.80
N ASP A 284 -1.88 -1.11 -3.48
CA ASP A 284 -2.04 -2.42 -2.85
C ASP A 284 -0.83 -3.31 -3.18
N ASP A 285 -1.03 -4.40 -3.91
CA ASP A 285 0.05 -5.21 -4.47
C ASP A 285 0.58 -4.68 -5.80
N ARG A 286 1.84 -4.26 -5.85
CA ARG A 286 2.48 -3.85 -7.12
C ARG A 286 3.88 -4.41 -7.30
N ASN A 287 4.06 -5.18 -8.37
CA ASN A 287 5.30 -5.89 -8.67
C ASN A 287 6.42 -4.93 -9.18
N PRO A 288 7.70 -5.32 -9.09
CA PRO A 288 8.81 -4.44 -9.40
C PRO A 288 8.91 -4.07 -10.89
N TRP A 289 8.45 -4.96 -11.78
CA TRP A 289 8.46 -4.69 -13.22
C TRP A 289 7.48 -3.55 -13.56
N GLU A 290 6.28 -3.58 -13.00
CA GLU A 290 5.28 -2.52 -13.20
C GLU A 290 5.71 -1.19 -12.58
N ILE A 291 6.33 -1.20 -11.39
CA ILE A 291 6.88 0.02 -10.78
C ILE A 291 7.94 0.64 -11.71
N ALA A 292 8.83 -0.17 -12.30
CA ALA A 292 9.88 0.30 -13.19
C ALA A 292 9.34 0.85 -14.53
N HIS A 293 8.36 0.17 -15.14
CA HIS A 293 7.93 0.45 -16.52
C HIS A 293 6.67 1.32 -16.62
N GLU A 294 5.72 1.16 -15.70
CA GLU A 294 4.47 1.91 -15.71
C GLU A 294 4.50 3.09 -14.73
N GLY A 295 5.25 2.93 -13.62
CA GLY A 295 5.28 3.84 -12.48
C GLY A 295 4.44 3.34 -11.30
N HIS A 296 4.17 4.23 -10.37
CA HIS A 296 3.45 3.99 -9.12
C HIS A 296 2.30 5.00 -9.01
N ILE A 297 2.12 5.71 -7.88
CA ILE A 297 1.10 6.76 -7.76
C ILE A 297 1.22 7.84 -8.86
N ASP A 298 2.43 8.15 -9.34
CA ASP A 298 2.65 9.02 -10.50
C ASP A 298 1.90 8.55 -11.75
N ALA A 299 1.84 7.24 -11.97
CA ALA A 299 1.12 6.64 -13.09
C ALA A 299 -0.40 6.76 -12.94
N LEU A 300 -0.92 6.58 -11.72
CA LEU A 300 -2.35 6.71 -11.45
C LEU A 300 -2.80 8.15 -11.64
N ILE A 301 -2.04 9.14 -11.13
CA ILE A 301 -2.31 10.57 -11.34
C ILE A 301 -2.36 10.89 -12.84
N ARG A 302 -1.34 10.46 -13.60
CA ARG A 302 -1.28 10.67 -15.05
C ARG A 302 -2.49 10.09 -15.75
N ARG A 303 -2.92 8.87 -15.39
CA ARG A 303 -4.11 8.23 -15.97
C ARG A 303 -5.40 8.95 -15.59
N LEU A 304 -5.54 9.41 -14.35
CA LEU A 304 -6.70 10.23 -13.96
C LEU A 304 -6.83 11.48 -14.85
N ILE A 305 -5.72 12.17 -15.10
CA ILE A 305 -5.69 13.39 -15.89
C ILE A 305 -5.90 13.10 -17.38
N GLU A 306 -5.10 12.21 -17.97
CA GLU A 306 -5.05 12.02 -19.42
C GLU A 306 -6.16 11.10 -19.96
N GLN A 307 -6.59 10.10 -19.18
CA GLN A 307 -7.55 9.09 -19.64
C GLN A 307 -8.96 9.35 -19.10
N HIS A 308 -9.06 9.82 -17.85
CA HIS A 308 -10.35 10.04 -17.18
C HIS A 308 -10.76 11.52 -17.10
N ASN A 309 -9.93 12.44 -17.62
CA ASN A 309 -10.20 13.88 -17.65
C ASN A 309 -10.48 14.49 -16.27
N VAL A 310 -9.91 13.93 -15.21
CA VAL A 310 -10.01 14.50 -13.86
C VAL A 310 -9.21 15.82 -13.84
N PRO A 311 -9.79 16.93 -13.32
CA PRO A 311 -9.07 18.19 -13.23
C PRO A 311 -7.76 18.05 -12.43
N LEU A 312 -6.71 18.78 -12.81
CA LEU A 312 -5.37 18.64 -12.21
C LEU A 312 -5.42 18.75 -10.68
N HIS A 313 -5.99 19.83 -10.14
CA HIS A 313 -6.08 20.05 -8.69
C HIS A 313 -6.85 18.93 -7.97
N VAL A 314 -7.81 18.28 -8.64
CA VAL A 314 -8.53 17.14 -8.06
C VAL A 314 -7.68 15.88 -8.08
N ALA A 315 -6.98 15.59 -9.18
CA ALA A 315 -6.10 14.43 -9.30
C ALA A 315 -4.95 14.47 -8.27
N TYR A 316 -4.31 15.63 -8.11
CA TYR A 316 -3.26 15.81 -7.09
C TYR A 316 -3.82 15.84 -5.67
N ARG A 317 -5.06 16.32 -5.45
CA ARG A 317 -5.72 16.28 -4.13
C ARG A 317 -5.96 14.85 -3.65
N VAL A 318 -6.54 13.98 -4.50
CA VAL A 318 -6.78 12.57 -4.14
C VAL A 318 -5.48 11.78 -3.96
N ALA A 319 -4.39 12.22 -4.57
CA ALA A 319 -3.06 11.62 -4.44
C ALA A 319 -2.20 12.20 -3.31
N SER A 320 -2.73 13.16 -2.54
CA SER A 320 -1.97 13.81 -1.46
C SER A 320 -2.86 14.24 -0.30
N TRP A 321 -3.50 15.41 -0.39
CA TRP A 321 -4.26 16.03 0.69
C TRP A 321 -5.36 15.13 1.27
N SER A 322 -6.13 14.44 0.41
CA SER A 322 -7.21 13.56 0.86
C SER A 322 -6.69 12.44 1.75
N THR A 323 -5.62 11.77 1.29
CA THR A 323 -4.95 10.70 2.05
C THR A 323 -4.35 11.24 3.35
N ALA A 324 -3.60 12.35 3.30
CA ALA A 324 -3.02 12.95 4.49
C ALA A 324 -4.07 13.29 5.56
N ARG A 325 -5.22 13.82 5.13
CA ARG A 325 -6.33 14.17 6.02
C ARG A 325 -6.99 12.92 6.62
N HIS A 326 -7.22 11.89 5.80
CA HIS A 326 -7.86 10.64 6.22
C HIS A 326 -7.08 9.97 7.35
N PHE A 327 -5.75 9.85 7.22
CA PHE A 327 -4.89 9.24 8.23
C PHE A 327 -4.46 10.19 9.36
N GLY A 328 -5.04 11.40 9.45
CA GLY A 328 -4.70 12.37 10.48
C GLY A 328 -3.30 13.02 10.35
N LEU A 329 -2.61 12.79 9.23
CA LEU A 329 -1.31 13.36 8.87
C LEU A 329 -1.45 14.81 8.37
N ASN A 330 -2.14 15.63 9.15
CA ASN A 330 -2.54 16.99 8.77
C ASN A 330 -1.37 17.95 8.47
N HIS A 331 -0.13 17.54 8.68
CA HIS A 331 1.06 18.31 8.35
C HIS A 331 1.54 18.07 6.91
N LEU A 332 1.00 17.06 6.22
CA LEU A 332 1.33 16.68 4.84
C LEU A 332 0.24 17.10 3.85
N GLY A 333 0.49 16.84 2.56
CA GLY A 333 -0.50 16.86 1.49
C GLY A 333 -0.91 18.24 0.97
N LEU A 334 -0.28 19.33 1.41
CA LEU A 334 -0.49 20.68 0.88
C LEU A 334 0.81 21.49 0.84
N LEU A 335 0.92 22.36 -0.15
CA LEU A 335 1.97 23.37 -0.22
C LEU A 335 1.49 24.66 0.44
N ALA A 336 1.55 24.70 1.78
CA ALA A 336 1.03 25.81 2.57
C ALA A 336 1.90 26.09 3.81
N PRO A 337 1.87 27.32 4.36
CA PRO A 337 2.65 27.66 5.56
C PRO A 337 2.39 26.70 6.73
N GLY A 338 3.46 26.27 7.39
CA GLY A 338 3.44 25.32 8.51
C GLY A 338 3.30 23.85 8.11
N LYS A 339 3.10 23.52 6.83
CA LYS A 339 3.15 22.14 6.34
C LYS A 339 4.59 21.68 6.19
N GLN A 340 4.82 20.36 6.27
CA GLN A 340 6.10 19.78 5.90
C GLN A 340 6.39 20.06 4.42
N ALA A 341 7.63 20.42 4.10
CA ALA A 341 8.08 20.71 2.76
C ALA A 341 8.37 19.42 1.98
N ASP A 342 7.31 18.66 1.69
CA ASP A 342 7.30 17.54 0.76
C ASP A 342 6.73 18.03 -0.57
N ILE A 343 7.63 18.34 -1.50
CA ILE A 343 7.34 19.10 -2.72
C ILE A 343 7.83 18.29 -3.92
N VAL A 344 6.98 18.15 -4.92
CA VAL A 344 7.36 17.61 -6.23
C VAL A 344 7.29 18.73 -7.24
N LEU A 345 8.43 19.03 -7.86
CA LEU A 345 8.53 19.94 -8.99
C LEU A 345 8.32 19.15 -10.28
N LEU A 346 7.31 19.54 -11.05
CA LEU A 346 6.92 18.89 -12.30
C LEU A 346 7.23 19.80 -13.48
N SER A 347 8.02 19.30 -14.41
CA SER A 347 8.25 19.98 -15.69
C SER A 347 7.01 19.95 -16.60
N ASP A 348 6.12 18.97 -16.38
CA ASP A 348 4.81 18.85 -17.01
C ASP A 348 3.83 18.23 -16.01
N ALA A 349 2.90 19.03 -15.47
CA ALA A 349 1.91 18.58 -14.50
C ALA A 349 0.76 17.75 -15.09
N ARG A 350 0.59 17.71 -16.42
CA ARG A 350 -0.40 16.81 -17.05
C ARG A 350 0.18 15.42 -17.24
N LYS A 351 1.46 15.34 -17.61
CA LYS A 351 2.19 14.07 -17.79
C LYS A 351 2.86 13.57 -16.52
N VAL A 352 2.83 14.35 -15.44
CA VAL A 352 3.50 14.04 -14.16
C VAL A 352 5.01 13.83 -14.35
N THR A 353 5.64 14.63 -15.21
CA THR A 353 7.08 14.52 -15.49
C THR A 353 7.88 15.17 -14.36
N VAL A 354 8.35 14.36 -13.41
CA VAL A 354 9.11 14.80 -12.24
C VAL A 354 10.45 15.39 -12.64
N GLN A 355 10.70 16.62 -12.20
CA GLN A 355 11.96 17.33 -12.35
C GLN A 355 12.82 17.18 -11.08
N GLN A 356 12.23 17.36 -9.90
CA GLN A 356 12.92 17.29 -8.62
C GLN A 356 11.92 17.00 -7.51
N VAL A 357 12.39 16.32 -6.47
CA VAL A 357 11.62 16.03 -5.25
C VAL A 357 12.35 16.63 -4.06
N LEU A 358 11.62 17.27 -3.16
CA LEU A 358 12.09 17.66 -1.84
C LEU A 358 11.25 16.90 -0.81
N VAL A 359 11.89 16.39 0.24
CA VAL A 359 11.20 15.78 1.38
C VAL A 359 11.76 16.37 2.66
N LYS A 360 10.88 16.74 3.59
CA LYS A 360 11.23 17.40 4.86
C LYS A 360 12.14 18.62 4.62
N GLY A 361 11.87 19.37 3.54
CA GLY A 361 12.60 20.59 3.18
C GLY A 361 13.92 20.37 2.43
N GLU A 362 14.39 19.13 2.31
CA GLU A 362 15.67 18.82 1.69
C GLU A 362 15.50 18.28 0.25
N PRO A 363 16.28 18.78 -0.73
CA PRO A 363 16.32 18.20 -2.07
C PRO A 363 16.81 16.75 -2.09
N ILE A 364 16.09 15.89 -2.80
CA ILE A 364 16.47 14.49 -2.98
C ILE A 364 17.38 14.34 -4.21
N ASP A 365 18.55 13.75 -3.99
CA ASP A 365 19.45 13.28 -5.04
C ASP A 365 19.35 11.76 -5.18
N ALA A 366 18.88 11.29 -6.34
CA ALA A 366 18.64 9.87 -6.60
C ALA A 366 19.94 9.04 -6.62
N GLN A 367 21.06 9.63 -7.05
CA GLN A 367 22.35 8.94 -7.09
C GLN A 367 22.88 8.70 -5.67
N THR A 368 22.76 9.70 -4.80
CA THR A 368 23.11 9.59 -3.39
C THR A 368 22.22 8.56 -2.68
N LEU A 369 20.90 8.60 -2.93
CA LEU A 369 19.97 7.62 -2.37
C LEU A 369 20.37 6.18 -2.75
N GLN A 370 20.68 5.96 -4.03
CA GLN A 370 21.16 4.67 -4.53
C GLN A 370 22.52 4.26 -3.95
N ALA A 371 23.45 5.19 -3.80
CA ALA A 371 24.79 4.94 -3.28
C ALA A 371 24.78 4.56 -1.78
N GLU A 372 23.85 5.11 -1.01
CA GLU A 372 23.69 4.84 0.42
C GLU A 372 22.81 3.62 0.73
N GLU A 373 22.07 3.08 -0.26
CA GLU A 373 21.08 2.01 -0.07
C GLU A 373 21.62 0.82 0.73
N SER A 374 22.76 0.25 0.32
CA SER A 374 23.36 -0.91 0.99
C SER A 374 23.71 -0.64 2.45
N ALA A 375 24.19 0.58 2.76
CA ALA A 375 24.54 0.96 4.13
C ALA A 375 23.29 1.11 5.00
N ARG A 376 22.24 1.75 4.47
CA ARG A 376 20.94 1.90 5.16
C ARG A 376 20.24 0.56 5.34
N LEU A 377 20.33 -0.34 4.36
CA LEU A 377 19.80 -1.69 4.48
C LEU A 377 20.52 -2.46 5.59
N ALA A 378 21.86 -2.41 5.63
CA ALA A 378 22.62 -3.03 6.71
C ALA A 378 22.28 -2.45 8.09
N GLN A 379 22.11 -1.12 8.18
CA GLN A 379 21.74 -0.42 9.42
C GLN A 379 20.35 -0.83 9.94
N SER A 380 19.40 -1.13 9.05
CA SER A 380 18.07 -1.60 9.45
C SER A 380 18.08 -2.95 10.18
N ALA A 381 19.19 -3.71 10.08
CA ALA A 381 19.33 -5.07 10.55
C ALA A 381 18.17 -5.97 10.07
N PRO A 382 18.13 -6.33 8.77
CA PRO A 382 17.09 -7.19 8.22
C PRO A 382 17.11 -8.56 8.91
N PRO A 383 15.94 -9.16 9.17
CA PRO A 383 15.85 -10.46 9.82
C PRO A 383 16.15 -11.58 8.80
N TYR A 384 17.33 -11.56 8.19
CA TYR A 384 17.73 -12.56 7.21
C TYR A 384 17.78 -13.95 7.83
N GLY A 385 17.25 -14.92 7.11
CA GLY A 385 17.24 -16.32 7.51
C GLY A 385 16.46 -17.15 6.51
N ASN A 386 16.68 -18.47 6.54
CA ASN A 386 15.83 -19.38 5.78
C ASN A 386 14.50 -19.55 6.53
N THR A 387 13.40 -19.10 5.91
CA THR A 387 12.04 -19.26 6.44
C THR A 387 11.35 -20.54 5.97
N ILE A 388 12.03 -21.36 5.16
CA ILE A 388 11.56 -22.68 4.75
C ILE A 388 12.08 -23.73 5.74
N ASP A 389 11.29 -24.04 6.77
CA ASP A 389 11.49 -25.21 7.62
C ASP A 389 10.63 -26.38 7.12
N ARG A 390 11.08 -26.98 6.01
CA ARG A 390 10.46 -28.19 5.44
C ARG A 390 11.52 -29.18 4.97
N GLN A 391 11.20 -30.47 5.04
CA GLN A 391 11.98 -31.51 4.36
C GLN A 391 11.65 -31.55 2.86
N PRO A 392 12.60 -31.95 1.99
CA PRO A 392 12.32 -32.18 0.58
C PRO A 392 11.16 -33.15 0.37
N VAL A 393 10.38 -32.91 -0.69
CA VAL A 393 9.22 -33.73 -1.07
C VAL A 393 9.54 -34.64 -2.25
N SER A 394 8.71 -35.64 -2.44
CA SER A 394 8.75 -36.62 -3.52
C SER A 394 7.43 -36.63 -4.30
N ALA A 395 7.42 -37.22 -5.49
CA ALA A 395 6.19 -37.36 -6.27
C ALA A 395 5.07 -38.09 -5.49
N SER A 396 5.43 -39.04 -4.61
CA SER A 396 4.46 -39.75 -3.78
C SER A 396 3.72 -38.87 -2.77
N ASP A 397 4.27 -37.70 -2.41
CA ASP A 397 3.61 -36.76 -1.49
C ASP A 397 2.42 -36.03 -2.14
N PHE A 398 2.32 -36.07 -3.48
CA PHE A 398 1.25 -35.44 -4.26
C PHE A 398 0.25 -36.45 -4.84
N ALA A 399 0.28 -37.70 -4.39
CA ALA A 399 -0.49 -38.78 -5.00
C ALA A 399 -2.01 -38.60 -4.83
N LEU A 400 -2.67 -38.12 -5.88
CA LEU A 400 -4.14 -38.10 -5.99
C LEU A 400 -4.63 -39.37 -6.70
N GLN A 401 -5.60 -40.07 -6.09
CA GLN A 401 -6.20 -41.27 -6.67
C GLN A 401 -7.53 -40.95 -7.35
N PHE A 402 -7.64 -41.30 -8.63
CA PHE A 402 -8.85 -41.09 -9.42
C PHE A 402 -9.51 -42.41 -9.83
N THR A 403 -10.84 -42.44 -9.84
CA THR A 403 -11.62 -43.59 -10.30
C THR A 403 -12.25 -43.26 -11.66
N PRO A 404 -12.02 -44.06 -12.72
CA PRO A 404 -12.69 -43.87 -14.00
C PRO A 404 -14.22 -43.80 -13.86
N GLY A 405 -14.84 -42.89 -14.59
CA GLY A 405 -16.27 -42.59 -14.55
C GLY A 405 -16.72 -41.68 -13.39
N LYS A 406 -15.85 -41.33 -12.43
CA LYS A 406 -16.20 -40.41 -11.34
C LYS A 406 -15.97 -38.95 -11.72
N ARG A 407 -16.78 -38.09 -11.10
CA ARG A 407 -16.73 -36.64 -11.22
C ARG A 407 -16.00 -36.05 -10.02
N TYR A 408 -15.05 -35.15 -10.28
CA TYR A 408 -14.25 -34.44 -9.28
C TYR A 408 -14.50 -32.93 -9.39
N ARG A 409 -14.37 -32.22 -8.26
CA ARG A 409 -14.46 -30.75 -8.23
C ARG A 409 -13.11 -30.16 -8.63
N VAL A 410 -13.15 -29.09 -9.41
CA VAL A 410 -12.00 -28.35 -9.91
C VAL A 410 -12.19 -26.89 -9.53
N ILE A 411 -11.16 -26.29 -8.93
CA ILE A 411 -11.10 -24.85 -8.69
C ILE A 411 -10.86 -24.18 -10.04
N GLU A 412 -11.72 -23.27 -10.45
CA GLU A 412 -11.65 -22.62 -11.74
C GLU A 412 -11.11 -21.20 -11.57
N VAL A 413 -9.93 -20.95 -12.13
CA VAL A 413 -9.31 -19.63 -12.17
C VAL A 413 -10.05 -18.75 -13.17
N ILE A 414 -10.31 -17.51 -12.77
CA ILE A 414 -10.80 -16.45 -13.65
C ILE A 414 -9.64 -15.51 -13.90
N HIS A 415 -9.33 -15.26 -15.17
CA HIS A 415 -8.17 -14.45 -15.54
C HIS A 415 -8.32 -13.01 -15.04
N ASN A 416 -7.28 -12.49 -14.36
CA ASN A 416 -7.20 -11.15 -13.77
C ASN A 416 -8.28 -10.84 -12.70
N GLU A 417 -8.73 -11.85 -11.95
CA GLU A 417 -9.71 -11.70 -10.87
C GLU A 417 -9.23 -12.44 -9.61
N LEU A 418 -9.57 -11.91 -8.43
CA LEU A 418 -9.25 -12.52 -7.13
C LEU A 418 -10.25 -13.63 -6.73
N ILE A 419 -11.36 -13.76 -7.46
CA ILE A 419 -12.40 -14.76 -7.20
C ILE A 419 -12.24 -16.01 -8.07
N THR A 420 -12.72 -17.15 -7.57
CA THR A 420 -12.71 -18.43 -8.28
C THR A 420 -14.12 -19.01 -8.43
N HIS A 421 -14.31 -19.91 -9.38
CA HIS A 421 -15.51 -20.73 -9.49
C HIS A 421 -15.24 -22.19 -9.11
N SER A 422 -16.31 -22.93 -8.84
CA SER A 422 -16.23 -24.39 -8.72
C SER A 422 -16.83 -25.04 -9.95
N ARG A 423 -16.01 -25.77 -10.71
CA ARG A 423 -16.44 -26.62 -11.82
C ARG A 423 -16.22 -28.08 -11.49
N SER A 424 -16.67 -28.95 -12.39
CA SER A 424 -16.46 -30.39 -12.26
C SER A 424 -15.84 -30.97 -13.52
N SER A 425 -15.01 -32.00 -13.35
CA SER A 425 -14.37 -32.76 -14.42
C SER A 425 -14.56 -34.26 -14.18
N VAL A 426 -14.79 -35.04 -15.23
CA VAL A 426 -14.94 -36.51 -15.15
C VAL A 426 -13.62 -37.17 -15.47
N TYR A 427 -13.16 -38.07 -14.62
CA TYR A 427 -11.96 -38.85 -14.87
C TYR A 427 -12.30 -40.09 -15.71
N SER A 428 -11.55 -40.32 -16.78
CA SER A 428 -11.67 -41.47 -17.69
C SER A 428 -10.40 -42.34 -17.65
N GLU A 429 -10.36 -43.44 -18.40
CA GLU A 429 -9.13 -44.25 -18.55
C GLU A 429 -7.95 -43.46 -19.15
N ASN A 430 -8.24 -42.37 -19.87
CA ASN A 430 -7.24 -41.52 -20.52
C ASN A 430 -6.97 -40.21 -19.76
N GLY A 431 -7.44 -40.09 -18.51
CA GLY A 431 -7.35 -38.86 -17.72
C GLY A 431 -8.67 -38.08 -17.68
N PHE A 432 -8.59 -36.81 -17.26
CA PHE A 432 -9.77 -35.94 -17.16
C PHE A 432 -10.37 -35.62 -18.53
N ASP A 433 -11.69 -35.43 -18.59
CA ASP A 433 -12.44 -35.02 -19.80
C ASP A 433 -12.20 -33.56 -20.20
N ARG A 434 -11.35 -32.87 -19.45
CA ARG A 434 -10.83 -31.53 -19.67
C ARG A 434 -9.30 -31.59 -19.75
N ASP A 435 -8.74 -30.93 -20.75
CA ASP A 435 -7.29 -30.86 -21.00
C ASP A 435 -6.58 -29.83 -20.11
N ASP A 436 -7.31 -28.81 -19.62
CA ASP A 436 -6.80 -27.71 -18.82
C ASP A 436 -6.64 -28.03 -17.31
N VAL A 437 -7.00 -29.24 -16.88
CA VAL A 437 -6.90 -29.64 -15.46
C VAL A 437 -5.44 -29.83 -15.06
N CYS A 438 -4.99 -29.01 -14.11
CA CYS A 438 -3.71 -29.11 -13.42
C CYS A 438 -3.90 -29.64 -11.99
N PHE A 439 -2.83 -30.17 -11.41
CA PHE A 439 -2.75 -30.44 -9.98
C PHE A 439 -2.28 -29.18 -9.26
N ILE A 440 -2.86 -28.92 -8.10
CA ILE A 440 -2.43 -27.88 -7.18
C ILE A 440 -2.18 -28.50 -5.81
N ALA A 441 -1.12 -28.06 -5.13
CA ALA A 441 -0.88 -28.44 -3.75
C ALA A 441 -0.40 -27.26 -2.92
N VAL A 442 -0.83 -27.21 -1.66
CA VAL A 442 -0.33 -26.29 -0.63
C VAL A 442 0.47 -27.08 0.39
N LEU A 443 1.69 -26.62 0.68
CA LEU A 443 2.60 -27.26 1.61
C LEU A 443 2.98 -26.29 2.72
N GLU A 444 2.67 -26.69 3.94
CA GLU A 444 3.12 -26.02 5.15
C GLU A 444 4.66 -25.96 5.20
N ARG A 445 5.22 -24.76 5.43
CA ARG A 445 6.67 -24.52 5.39
C ARG A 445 7.31 -24.08 6.71
N TYR A 446 6.55 -24.08 7.80
CA TYR A 446 6.90 -23.51 9.11
C TYR A 446 7.26 -24.56 10.17
N GLY A 447 7.59 -25.79 9.75
CA GLY A 447 8.10 -26.83 10.63
C GLY A 447 7.05 -27.73 11.30
N GLN A 448 5.75 -27.55 11.06
CA GLN A 448 4.71 -28.43 11.61
C GLN A 448 4.69 -29.82 10.96
N ARG A 449 5.35 -29.97 9.79
CA ARG A 449 5.51 -31.25 9.07
C ARG A 449 4.17 -31.85 8.63
N LEU A 450 3.22 -31.00 8.26
CA LEU A 450 1.95 -31.45 7.71
C LEU A 450 2.13 -32.01 6.30
N ALA A 451 1.27 -32.97 5.94
CA ALA A 451 1.19 -33.52 4.59
C ALA A 451 0.65 -32.46 3.61
N PRO A 452 1.08 -32.45 2.33
CA PRO A 452 0.56 -31.52 1.33
C PRO A 452 -0.96 -31.62 1.16
N ALA A 453 -1.64 -30.48 1.15
CA ALA A 453 -3.05 -30.40 0.78
C ALA A 453 -3.18 -30.34 -0.74
N CYS A 454 -3.67 -31.41 -1.36
CA CYS A 454 -3.73 -31.55 -2.82
C CYS A 454 -5.14 -31.32 -3.39
N GLY A 455 -5.22 -30.73 -4.59
CA GLY A 455 -6.46 -30.42 -5.28
C GLY A 455 -6.30 -30.35 -6.80
N LEU A 456 -7.39 -29.96 -7.47
CA LEU A 456 -7.46 -29.80 -8.92
C LEU A 456 -7.73 -28.34 -9.28
N LEU A 457 -7.00 -27.83 -10.26
CA LEU A 457 -7.11 -26.46 -10.78
C LEU A 457 -7.42 -26.48 -12.28
N GLY A 458 -8.31 -25.62 -12.74
CA GLY A 458 -8.65 -25.43 -14.15
C GLY A 458 -8.59 -23.95 -14.53
N GLY A 459 -8.46 -23.66 -15.82
CA GLY A 459 -8.38 -22.30 -16.35
C GLY A 459 -7.06 -21.56 -16.09
N PHE A 460 -6.05 -22.22 -15.51
CA PHE A 460 -4.77 -21.59 -15.19
C PHE A 460 -3.85 -21.39 -16.41
N GLY A 461 -4.05 -22.18 -17.48
CA GLY A 461 -3.30 -22.04 -18.74
C GLY A 461 -1.92 -22.71 -18.77
N LEU A 462 -1.56 -23.49 -17.75
CA LEU A 462 -0.34 -24.30 -17.75
C LEU A 462 -0.53 -25.58 -18.58
N ASN A 463 0.25 -25.71 -19.65
CA ASN A 463 0.18 -26.86 -20.57
C ASN A 463 1.19 -27.96 -20.25
N GLU A 464 2.39 -27.58 -19.77
CA GLU A 464 3.51 -28.48 -19.43
C GLU A 464 4.27 -27.92 -18.22
N GLY A 465 4.95 -28.78 -17.47
CA GLY A 465 5.76 -28.35 -16.32
C GLY A 465 5.00 -28.14 -15.02
N ALA A 466 5.68 -27.48 -14.08
CA ALA A 466 5.15 -27.04 -12.80
C ALA A 466 5.75 -25.69 -12.40
N LEU A 467 5.02 -24.93 -11.58
CA LEU A 467 5.44 -23.68 -10.97
C LEU A 467 5.15 -23.74 -9.47
N ALA A 468 6.13 -23.37 -8.66
CA ALA A 468 5.95 -23.17 -7.23
C ALA A 468 6.23 -21.73 -6.83
N ALA A 469 5.50 -21.25 -5.84
CA ALA A 469 5.71 -19.95 -5.22
C ALA A 469 5.65 -20.12 -3.70
N THR A 470 6.49 -19.36 -3.00
CA THR A 470 6.39 -19.20 -1.55
C THR A 470 5.82 -17.85 -1.14
N VAL A 471 5.40 -17.05 -2.12
CA VAL A 471 4.52 -15.89 -1.95
C VAL A 471 3.12 -16.37 -2.31
N SER A 472 2.33 -16.68 -1.29
CA SER A 472 0.95 -17.12 -1.41
C SER A 472 0.13 -16.51 -0.29
N HIS A 473 -0.59 -15.44 -0.61
CA HIS A 473 -1.36 -14.65 0.35
C HIS A 473 -2.35 -15.51 1.16
N ASP A 474 -2.44 -15.36 2.49
CA ASP A 474 -1.58 -14.56 3.37
C ASP A 474 -0.62 -15.43 4.20
N SER A 475 -0.86 -16.74 4.28
CA SER A 475 -0.03 -17.63 5.09
C SER A 475 1.35 -17.88 4.49
N HIS A 476 1.54 -17.59 3.20
CA HIS A 476 2.78 -17.79 2.44
C HIS A 476 3.36 -19.20 2.54
N ASN A 477 2.51 -20.20 2.67
CA ASN A 477 2.89 -21.58 2.46
C ASN A 477 3.35 -21.80 1.00
N ILE A 478 4.05 -22.91 0.74
CA ILE A 478 4.47 -23.22 -0.62
C ILE A 478 3.23 -23.65 -1.40
N VAL A 479 2.91 -22.95 -2.48
CA VAL A 479 1.88 -23.36 -3.43
C VAL A 479 2.56 -23.83 -4.70
N VAL A 480 2.20 -25.03 -5.16
CA VAL A 480 2.71 -25.60 -6.40
C VAL A 480 1.56 -26.00 -7.30
N ILE A 481 1.66 -25.62 -8.58
CA ILE A 481 0.73 -26.02 -9.65
C ILE A 481 1.54 -26.78 -10.69
N GLY A 482 1.07 -27.93 -11.15
CA GLY A 482 1.79 -28.72 -12.14
C GLY A 482 0.93 -29.71 -12.91
N ARG A 483 1.53 -30.28 -13.97
CA ARG A 483 0.91 -31.32 -14.81
C ARG A 483 1.22 -32.74 -14.34
N SER A 484 2.26 -32.91 -13.53
CA SER A 484 2.65 -34.20 -12.96
C SER A 484 3.18 -34.02 -11.53
N ALA A 485 3.06 -35.06 -10.72
CA ALA A 485 3.56 -35.06 -9.34
C ALA A 485 5.10 -34.96 -9.30
N GLU A 486 5.78 -35.50 -10.31
CA GLU A 486 7.22 -35.46 -10.47
C GLU A 486 7.74 -34.04 -10.69
N GLU A 487 7.11 -33.28 -11.58
CA GLU A 487 7.47 -31.89 -11.84
C GLU A 487 7.16 -30.99 -10.64
N MET A 488 6.03 -31.23 -9.97
CA MET A 488 5.68 -30.52 -8.74
C MET A 488 6.74 -30.75 -7.65
N ALA A 489 7.16 -32.00 -7.44
CA ALA A 489 8.20 -32.32 -6.47
C ALA A 489 9.56 -31.69 -6.82
N LEU A 490 9.90 -31.67 -8.11
CA LEU A 490 11.14 -31.05 -8.58
C LEU A 490 11.18 -29.56 -8.27
N VAL A 491 10.14 -28.81 -8.63
CA VAL A 491 10.13 -27.34 -8.47
C VAL A 491 9.97 -26.91 -7.01
N VAL A 492 9.29 -27.69 -6.17
CA VAL A 492 9.17 -27.41 -4.72
C VAL A 492 10.51 -27.54 -3.99
N ASN A 493 11.38 -28.45 -4.45
CA ASN A 493 12.68 -28.70 -3.83
C ASN A 493 13.80 -27.75 -4.30
N GLN A 494 13.56 -26.99 -5.37
CA GLN A 494 14.46 -25.93 -5.85
C GLN A 494 14.25 -24.66 -5.03
#